data_AF-A0A936VIK8-F1
#
_entry.id   AF-A0A936VIK8-F1
#
_cell.length_a   1.000
_cell.length_b   1.000
_cell.length_c   1.000
_cell.angle_alpha   90.00
_cell.angle_beta   90.00
_cell.angle_gamma   90.00
#
_symmetry.space_group_name_H-M   'P 1'
#
loop_
_entity.id
_entity.type
_entity.pdbx_description
1 polymer ?
#
loop_
_entity_poly.entity_id
_entity_poly.type
_entity_poly.pdbx_seq_one_letter_code
_entity_poly.pdbx_strand_id
1 'polypeptide(L)'
;MNKNIVNLLLTATLAVASGIACSNLGNSNKSGDRPSNGTKSSPDTQTTSSGKPAKLDSYAIKGIKFAYYKIPSGLKKEELIEVAQKIHDQDSDAQLVLVDDDTELADYIKYAKAISGIGEIEKPMPVEWADKHIIANVQKYMSGKFVLCEGYGSSEIADLK
;
A
#
# COMPACT_ATOMS: atom_id res chain seq x y z
N MET A 1 -4.38 24.84 44.56
CA MET A 1 -3.76 26.16 44.28
C MET A 1 -3.09 26.10 42.94
N ASN A 2 -3.35 27.14 42.14
CA ASN A 2 -2.65 27.63 40.94
C ASN A 2 -2.74 26.83 39.63
N LYS A 3 -3.70 27.35 38.83
CA LYS A 3 -3.86 27.30 37.38
C LYS A 3 -2.61 27.80 36.64
N ASN A 4 -2.55 27.50 35.34
CA ASN A 4 -2.11 28.36 34.20
C ASN A 4 -1.15 27.63 33.25
N ILE A 5 -1.16 27.78 31.92
CA ILE A 5 -1.92 28.60 30.96
C ILE A 5 -1.73 27.92 29.58
N VAL A 6 -2.82 27.85 28.80
CA VAL A 6 -2.84 27.54 27.37
C VAL A 6 -2.18 28.71 26.62
N ASN A 7 -1.21 28.45 25.73
CA ASN A 7 -0.75 29.47 24.79
C ASN A 7 -0.95 29.01 23.34
N LEU A 8 -2.05 29.51 22.80
CA LEU A 8 -2.42 29.59 21.40
C LEU A 8 -1.55 30.66 20.74
N LEU A 9 -0.89 30.35 19.63
CA LEU A 9 -0.34 31.38 18.74
C LEU A 9 -0.66 31.03 17.28
N LEU A 10 -1.52 31.88 16.74
CA LEU A 10 -2.10 31.87 15.41
C LEU A 10 -1.55 33.12 14.70
N THR A 11 -0.80 32.97 13.62
CA THR A 11 -0.49 34.05 12.66
C THR A 11 -0.14 33.38 11.31
N ALA A 12 -1.06 33.38 10.34
CA ALA A 12 -1.41 34.45 9.40
C ALA A 12 -0.55 34.39 8.11
N THR A 13 -1.28 34.10 7.03
CA THR A 13 -0.98 34.03 5.60
C THR A 13 -0.13 35.16 5.01
N LEU A 14 0.67 34.84 3.99
CA LEU A 14 0.93 35.74 2.87
C LEU A 14 0.74 35.01 1.54
N ALA A 15 -0.26 35.45 0.78
CA ALA A 15 -0.48 35.07 -0.61
C ALA A 15 0.47 35.86 -1.51
N VAL A 16 1.07 35.20 -2.51
CA VAL A 16 1.59 35.86 -3.70
C VAL A 16 0.85 35.28 -4.89
N ALA A 17 -0.04 36.10 -5.43
CA ALA A 17 -0.67 35.92 -6.71
C ALA A 17 0.26 36.38 -7.84
N SER A 18 -0.11 35.96 -9.06
CA SER A 18 0.19 36.56 -10.38
C SER A 18 1.24 35.83 -11.21
N GLY A 19 0.73 35.11 -12.22
CA GLY A 19 1.50 34.57 -13.33
C GLY A 19 0.58 34.04 -14.43
N ILE A 20 -0.43 34.82 -14.83
CA ILE A 20 -1.14 34.60 -16.11
C ILE A 20 -0.14 34.95 -17.20
N ALA A 21 0.35 33.94 -17.93
CA ALA A 21 1.04 34.15 -19.20
C ALA A 21 0.17 33.58 -20.32
N CYS A 22 -0.29 34.51 -21.15
CA CYS A 22 -1.14 34.30 -22.30
C CYS A 22 -0.54 33.31 -23.31
N SER A 23 -1.45 32.57 -23.92
CA SER A 23 -1.30 31.77 -25.13
C SER A 23 -0.51 32.49 -26.23
N ASN A 24 0.37 31.76 -26.94
CA ASN A 24 0.65 32.08 -28.32
C ASN A 24 0.50 30.86 -29.23
N LEU A 25 -0.26 31.15 -30.28
CA LEU A 25 -0.79 30.34 -31.34
C LEU A 25 0.35 29.92 -32.29
N GLY A 26 0.38 28.65 -32.67
CA GLY A 26 1.32 28.18 -33.68
C GLY A 26 0.92 28.67 -35.08
N ASN A 27 1.90 29.14 -35.85
CA ASN A 27 2.01 28.85 -37.28
C ASN A 27 3.39 29.23 -37.85
N SER A 28 3.83 28.45 -38.84
CA SER A 28 4.77 28.77 -39.94
C SER A 28 6.26 28.44 -39.76
N ASN A 29 6.63 27.26 -40.30
CA ASN A 29 7.77 26.96 -41.19
C ASN A 29 9.05 27.83 -41.12
N LYS A 30 10.17 27.20 -40.70
CA LYS A 30 11.35 26.95 -41.57
C LYS A 30 12.49 26.23 -40.81
N SER A 31 12.88 25.08 -41.37
CA SER A 31 14.27 24.68 -41.69
C SER A 31 15.38 24.75 -40.62
N GLY A 32 16.01 23.61 -40.38
CA GLY A 32 17.47 23.54 -40.17
C GLY A 32 17.94 22.83 -38.90
N ASP A 33 18.49 21.63 -39.10
CA ASP A 33 19.12 20.74 -38.11
C ASP A 33 20.32 21.32 -37.34
N ARG A 34 20.35 21.13 -36.01
CA ARG A 34 21.39 20.40 -35.20
C ARG A 34 21.23 20.67 -33.68
N PRO A 35 21.78 19.81 -32.78
CA PRO A 35 21.06 19.33 -31.62
C PRO A 35 21.52 19.99 -30.31
N SER A 36 20.56 20.25 -29.41
CA SER A 36 20.85 20.49 -28.00
C SER A 36 20.56 19.22 -27.20
N ASN A 37 21.64 18.60 -26.75
CA ASN A 37 21.66 17.59 -25.71
C ASN A 37 21.14 18.25 -24.42
N GLY A 38 19.99 17.81 -23.93
CA GLY A 38 19.32 18.39 -22.78
C GLY A 38 18.51 17.34 -22.05
N THR A 39 19.20 16.57 -21.21
CA THR A 39 18.63 15.68 -20.20
C THR A 39 17.56 16.43 -19.41
N LYS A 40 16.31 16.06 -19.61
CA LYS A 40 15.20 16.48 -18.78
C LYS A 40 14.80 15.29 -17.93
N SER A 41 15.18 15.35 -16.65
CA SER A 41 14.69 14.44 -15.61
C SER A 41 13.18 14.51 -15.59
N SER A 42 12.53 13.42 -16.02
CA SER A 42 11.10 13.20 -15.79
C SER A 42 10.91 12.67 -14.37
N PRO A 43 9.83 13.07 -13.67
CA PRO A 43 9.51 12.52 -12.36
C PRO A 43 9.15 11.04 -12.49
N ASP A 44 9.66 10.23 -11.56
CA ASP A 44 9.44 8.80 -11.46
C ASP A 44 7.95 8.48 -11.57
N THR A 45 7.58 7.91 -12.71
CA THR A 45 6.33 7.18 -12.84
C THR A 45 6.50 5.91 -12.04
N GLN A 46 5.93 5.88 -10.83
CA GLN A 46 5.70 4.64 -10.09
C GLN A 46 4.95 3.71 -11.04
N THR A 47 5.69 2.73 -11.55
CA THR A 47 5.19 1.71 -12.45
C THR A 47 4.21 0.88 -11.64
N THR A 48 2.92 1.03 -11.92
CA THR A 48 1.91 0.06 -11.51
C THR A 48 2.33 -1.28 -12.12
N SER A 49 2.82 -2.17 -11.26
CA SER A 49 3.06 -3.56 -11.60
C SER A 49 1.73 -4.14 -12.09
N SER A 50 1.57 -4.31 -13.40
CA SER A 50 0.39 -4.89 -14.04
C SER A 50 0.25 -6.41 -13.80
N GLY A 51 0.94 -6.94 -12.78
CA GLY A 51 0.95 -8.35 -12.43
C GLY A 51 -0.40 -8.80 -11.88
N LYS A 52 -0.90 -9.93 -12.38
CA LYS A 52 -2.05 -10.60 -11.76
C LYS A 52 -1.70 -10.99 -10.32
N PRO A 53 -2.68 -11.01 -9.39
CA PRO A 53 -2.45 -11.53 -8.06
C PRO A 53 -1.88 -12.94 -8.08
N ALA A 54 -0.90 -13.22 -7.23
CA ALA A 54 -0.21 -14.50 -7.17
C ALA A 54 0.01 -14.95 -5.71
N LYS A 55 -0.31 -16.21 -5.40
CA LYS A 55 -0.05 -16.79 -4.09
C LYS A 55 1.46 -16.96 -3.89
N LEU A 56 1.98 -16.51 -2.76
CA LEU A 56 3.40 -16.55 -2.42
C LEU A 56 3.71 -17.67 -1.43
N ASP A 57 2.96 -17.74 -0.33
CA ASP A 57 3.12 -18.75 0.72
C ASP A 57 1.79 -18.94 1.47
N SER A 58 1.69 -20.00 2.25
CA SER A 58 0.60 -20.21 3.20
C SER A 58 1.02 -21.15 4.33
N TYR A 59 0.46 -20.96 5.51
CA TYR A 59 0.60 -21.90 6.60
C TYR A 59 -0.69 -21.96 7.42
N ALA A 60 -0.86 -23.03 8.19
CA ALA A 60 -1.96 -23.18 9.12
C ALA A 60 -1.44 -23.34 10.54
N ILE A 61 -2.11 -22.69 11.49
CA ILE A 61 -1.82 -22.81 12.91
C ILE A 61 -3.12 -22.71 13.71
N LYS A 62 -3.31 -23.60 14.69
CA LYS A 62 -4.50 -23.59 15.58
C LYS A 62 -5.84 -23.54 14.81
N GLY A 63 -5.91 -24.23 13.67
CA GLY A 63 -7.12 -24.25 12.81
C GLY A 63 -7.36 -22.99 11.97
N ILE A 64 -6.44 -22.02 12.01
CA ILE A 64 -6.49 -20.81 11.19
C ILE A 64 -5.49 -20.95 10.05
N LYS A 65 -5.94 -20.71 8.82
CA LYS A 65 -5.11 -20.71 7.62
C LYS A 65 -4.73 -19.27 7.27
N PHE A 66 -3.44 -19.03 7.07
CA PHE A 66 -2.90 -17.77 6.58
C PHE A 66 -2.38 -17.98 5.16
N ALA A 67 -2.71 -17.09 4.24
CA ALA A 67 -2.20 -17.11 2.89
C ALA A 67 -1.71 -15.72 2.47
N TYR A 68 -0.55 -15.69 1.83
CA TYR A 68 0.13 -14.48 1.39
C TYR A 68 0.02 -14.38 -0.12
N TYR A 69 -0.38 -13.21 -0.61
CA TYR A 69 -0.54 -12.95 -2.05
C TYR A 69 0.19 -11.67 -2.44
N LYS A 70 0.91 -11.72 -3.56
CA LYS A 70 1.39 -10.53 -4.25
C LYS A 70 0.25 -9.91 -5.03
N ILE A 71 0.06 -8.61 -4.93
CA ILE A 71 -0.92 -7.83 -5.69
C ILE A 71 -0.23 -6.63 -6.38
N PRO A 72 -0.85 -6.01 -7.40
CA PRO A 72 -0.38 -4.73 -7.92
C PRO A 72 -0.23 -3.67 -6.81
N SER A 73 0.82 -2.85 -6.91
CA SER A 73 0.98 -1.65 -6.10
C SER A 73 0.05 -0.53 -6.60
N GLY A 74 -0.29 0.41 -5.71
CA GLY A 74 -1.01 1.63 -6.07
C GLY A 74 -2.47 1.45 -6.52
N LEU A 75 -3.11 0.33 -6.14
CA LEU A 75 -4.53 0.10 -6.39
C LEU A 75 -5.38 1.15 -5.67
N LYS A 76 -6.43 1.61 -6.35
CA LYS A 76 -7.50 2.38 -5.69
C LYS A 76 -8.31 1.47 -4.78
N LYS A 77 -9.04 2.08 -3.84
CA LYS A 77 -9.88 1.35 -2.87
C LYS A 77 -10.81 0.34 -3.54
N GLU A 78 -11.51 0.74 -4.59
CA GLU A 78 -12.46 -0.12 -5.30
C GLU A 78 -11.76 -1.30 -5.98
N GLU A 79 -10.61 -1.05 -6.62
CA GLU A 79 -9.79 -2.09 -7.26
C GLU A 79 -9.22 -3.07 -6.23
N LEU A 80 -8.80 -2.57 -5.06
CA LEU A 80 -8.33 -3.38 -3.95
C LEU A 80 -9.43 -4.30 -3.42
N ILE A 81 -10.66 -3.80 -3.29
CA ILE A 81 -11.82 -4.62 -2.88
C ILE A 81 -12.08 -5.72 -3.90
N GLU A 82 -12.08 -5.41 -5.19
CA GLU A 82 -12.28 -6.40 -6.26
C GLU A 82 -11.19 -7.48 -6.27
N VAL A 83 -9.93 -7.07 -6.13
CA VAL A 83 -8.79 -8.00 -6.04
C VAL A 83 -8.91 -8.87 -4.80
N ALA A 84 -9.19 -8.28 -3.64
CA ALA A 84 -9.33 -9.02 -2.38
C ALA A 84 -10.49 -10.03 -2.44
N GLN A 85 -11.66 -9.63 -2.95
CA GLN A 85 -12.80 -10.54 -3.11
C GLN A 85 -12.43 -11.70 -4.04
N LYS A 86 -11.79 -11.42 -5.17
CA LYS A 86 -11.41 -12.48 -6.12
C LYS A 86 -10.42 -13.49 -5.52
N ILE A 87 -9.49 -13.03 -4.69
CA ILE A 87 -8.56 -13.92 -3.97
C ILE A 87 -9.33 -14.69 -2.89
N HIS A 88 -10.22 -14.03 -2.15
CA HIS A 88 -11.06 -14.65 -1.13
C HIS A 88 -11.96 -15.76 -1.72
N ASP A 89 -12.56 -15.55 -2.89
CA ASP A 89 -13.35 -16.57 -3.59
C ASP A 89 -12.53 -17.84 -3.90
N GLN A 90 -11.21 -17.71 -4.06
CA GLN A 90 -10.29 -18.82 -4.34
C GLN A 90 -9.77 -19.50 -3.07
N ASP A 91 -9.72 -18.78 -1.95
CA ASP A 91 -9.11 -19.21 -0.69
C ASP A 91 -10.00 -18.75 0.50
N SER A 92 -11.28 -19.14 0.46
CA SER A 92 -12.35 -18.57 1.28
C SER A 92 -12.29 -18.95 2.77
N ASP A 93 -11.43 -19.90 3.12
CA ASP A 93 -11.18 -20.32 4.49
C ASP A 93 -9.92 -19.66 5.09
N ALA A 94 -9.15 -18.92 4.29
CA ALA A 94 -7.90 -18.31 4.72
C ALA A 94 -8.09 -16.84 5.16
N GLN A 95 -7.32 -16.46 6.18
CA GLN A 95 -6.97 -15.07 6.39
C GLN A 95 -5.88 -14.69 5.38
N LEU A 96 -6.12 -13.60 4.66
CA LEU A 96 -5.24 -13.17 3.57
C LEU A 96 -4.34 -12.03 4.02
N VAL A 97 -3.08 -12.05 3.58
CA VAL A 97 -2.17 -10.91 3.69
C VAL A 97 -1.75 -10.53 2.26
N LEU A 98 -2.10 -9.32 1.85
CA LEU A 98 -1.88 -8.82 0.50
C LEU A 98 -0.69 -7.88 0.50
N VAL A 99 0.34 -8.21 -0.28
CA VAL A 99 1.59 -7.46 -0.36
C VAL A 99 1.88 -6.99 -1.77
N ASP A 100 2.58 -5.87 -1.95
CA ASP A 100 3.02 -5.40 -3.28
C ASP A 100 4.49 -5.71 -3.58
N ASP A 101 5.27 -5.98 -2.54
CA ASP A 101 6.66 -6.40 -2.58
C ASP A 101 6.85 -7.68 -1.73
N ASP A 102 7.76 -8.55 -2.13
CA ASP A 102 8.03 -9.84 -1.48
C ASP A 102 9.49 -10.01 -1.02
N THR A 103 10.28 -8.93 -1.03
CA THR A 103 11.73 -9.01 -0.74
C THR A 103 12.04 -9.42 0.70
N GLU A 104 11.25 -8.96 1.68
CA GLU A 104 11.41 -9.34 3.10
C GLU A 104 10.29 -10.25 3.61
N LEU A 105 9.41 -10.73 2.71
CA LEU A 105 8.25 -11.54 3.08
C LEU A 105 8.64 -12.82 3.82
N ALA A 106 9.74 -13.47 3.41
CA ALA A 106 10.18 -14.70 4.05
C ALA A 106 10.57 -14.47 5.52
N ASP A 107 11.28 -13.39 5.82
CA ASP A 107 11.67 -13.03 7.19
C ASP A 107 10.44 -12.56 7.99
N TYR A 108 9.49 -11.85 7.36
CA TYR A 108 8.20 -11.52 7.97
C TYR A 108 7.39 -12.77 8.34
N ILE A 109 7.27 -13.75 7.43
CA ILE A 109 6.52 -15.00 7.67
C ILE A 109 7.17 -15.80 8.80
N LYS A 110 8.50 -15.89 8.85
CA LYS A 110 9.21 -16.55 9.97
C LYS A 110 8.88 -15.87 11.29
N TYR A 111 8.95 -14.54 11.35
CA TYR A 111 8.55 -13.78 12.54
C TYR A 111 7.09 -14.04 12.93
N ALA A 112 6.15 -13.95 11.96
CA ALA A 112 4.73 -14.18 12.19
C ALA A 112 4.43 -15.59 12.72
N LYS A 113 5.12 -16.62 12.18
CA LYS A 113 5.06 -18.00 12.67
C LYS A 113 5.55 -18.08 14.11
N ALA A 114 6.71 -17.50 14.42
CA ALA A 114 7.31 -17.54 15.75
C ALA A 114 6.40 -16.92 16.82
N ILE A 115 5.87 -15.72 16.59
CA ILE A 115 4.95 -15.07 17.54
C ILE A 115 3.61 -15.80 17.68
N SER A 116 3.23 -16.61 16.70
CA SER A 116 2.02 -17.44 16.74
C SER A 116 2.24 -18.77 17.49
N GLY A 117 3.50 -19.12 17.78
CA GLY A 117 3.93 -20.32 18.49
C GLY A 117 4.55 -21.41 17.60
N ILE A 118 5.00 -21.07 16.39
CA ILE A 118 5.75 -21.99 15.50
C ILE A 118 7.18 -21.49 15.34
N GLY A 119 8.13 -22.20 15.95
CA GLY A 119 9.54 -21.85 15.90
C GLY A 119 9.91 -20.73 16.88
N GLU A 120 11.14 -20.24 16.74
CA GLU A 120 11.73 -19.21 17.61
C GLU A 120 11.85 -17.87 16.88
N ILE A 121 11.86 -16.78 17.64
CA ILE A 121 12.11 -15.45 17.09
C ILE A 121 13.62 -15.31 16.80
N GLU A 122 14.02 -15.55 15.55
CA GLU A 122 15.42 -15.41 15.12
C GLU A 122 15.80 -13.95 14.86
N LYS A 123 14.86 -13.17 14.32
CA LYS A 123 15.02 -11.76 13.96
C LYS A 123 13.77 -10.98 14.38
N PRO A 124 13.89 -9.67 14.68
CA PRO A 124 12.72 -8.82 14.87
C PRO A 124 11.89 -8.74 13.58
N MET A 125 10.64 -8.30 13.72
CA MET A 125 9.79 -8.01 12.57
C MET A 125 10.46 -6.98 11.65
N PRO A 126 10.43 -7.18 10.32
CA PRO A 126 10.86 -6.16 9.37
C PRO A 126 9.82 -5.02 9.28
N VAL A 127 9.80 -4.15 10.29
CA VAL A 127 8.74 -3.13 10.48
C VAL A 127 8.63 -2.20 9.27
N GLU A 128 9.74 -1.63 8.81
CA GLU A 128 9.74 -0.66 7.71
C GLU A 128 9.21 -1.26 6.40
N TRP A 129 9.62 -2.49 6.09
CA TRP A 129 9.10 -3.20 4.93
C TRP A 129 7.61 -3.46 5.09
N ALA A 130 7.20 -3.99 6.25
CA ALA A 130 5.84 -4.44 6.41
C ALA A 130 4.82 -3.30 6.50
N ASP A 131 5.16 -2.18 7.14
CA ASP A 131 4.35 -0.96 7.15
C ASP A 131 4.14 -0.38 5.73
N LYS A 132 5.13 -0.57 4.86
CA LYS A 132 5.10 -0.04 3.49
C LYS A 132 4.45 -1.01 2.49
N HIS A 133 4.67 -2.31 2.67
CA HIS A 133 4.43 -3.31 1.63
C HIS A 133 3.30 -4.29 1.96
N ILE A 134 2.83 -4.34 3.20
CA ILE A 134 1.52 -4.97 3.49
C ILE A 134 0.45 -3.94 3.18
N ILE A 135 -0.25 -4.14 2.07
CA ILE A 135 -1.25 -3.20 1.56
C ILE A 135 -2.58 -3.39 2.29
N ALA A 136 -2.97 -4.64 2.51
CA ALA A 136 -4.21 -4.98 3.17
C ALA A 136 -4.19 -6.41 3.70
N ASN A 137 -5.18 -6.72 4.54
CA ASN A 137 -5.44 -8.07 5.01
C ASN A 137 -6.94 -8.37 4.97
N VAL A 138 -7.25 -9.66 4.87
CA VAL A 138 -8.61 -10.18 5.02
C VAL A 138 -8.65 -11.02 6.28
N GLN A 139 -9.44 -10.61 7.26
CA GLN A 139 -9.54 -11.26 8.56
C GLN A 139 -10.92 -11.86 8.77
N LYS A 140 -10.97 -13.00 9.44
CA LYS A 140 -12.24 -13.59 9.85
C LYS A 140 -12.59 -13.10 11.25
N TYR A 141 -13.64 -12.30 11.36
CA TYR A 141 -14.14 -11.85 12.64
C TYR A 141 -14.86 -12.99 13.38
N MET A 142 -15.04 -12.82 14.69
CA MET A 142 -15.78 -13.78 15.53
C MET A 142 -17.23 -14.00 15.07
N SER A 143 -17.80 -13.03 14.34
CA SER A 143 -19.12 -13.15 13.70
C SER A 143 -19.15 -14.14 12.52
N GLY A 144 -17.99 -14.61 12.07
CA GLY A 144 -17.82 -15.44 10.89
C GLY A 144 -17.63 -14.65 9.59
N LYS A 145 -17.82 -13.32 9.62
CA LYS A 145 -17.60 -12.45 8.46
C LYS A 145 -16.11 -12.31 8.14
N PHE A 146 -15.81 -12.23 6.85
CA PHE A 146 -14.50 -11.81 6.37
C PHE A 146 -14.52 -10.32 6.07
N VAL A 147 -13.55 -9.60 6.61
CA VAL A 147 -13.44 -8.15 6.48
C VAL A 147 -12.08 -7.82 5.88
N LEU A 148 -12.08 -7.00 4.84
CA LEU A 148 -10.89 -6.40 4.27
C LEU A 148 -10.52 -5.17 5.09
N CYS A 149 -9.28 -5.13 5.57
CA CYS A 149 -8.73 -4.03 6.35
C CYS A 149 -7.42 -3.52 5.75
N GLU A 150 -7.13 -2.24 5.93
CA GLU A 150 -5.92 -1.58 5.45
C GLU A 150 -4.69 -2.02 6.25
N GLY A 151 -3.55 -2.19 5.56
CA GLY A 151 -2.26 -2.51 6.15
C GLY A 151 -2.31 -3.74 7.05
N TYR A 152 -2.02 -3.53 8.35
CA TYR A 152 -2.08 -4.55 9.41
C TYR A 152 -3.45 -4.76 10.07
N GLY A 153 -4.49 -4.11 9.55
CA GLY A 153 -5.84 -4.21 10.10
C GLY A 153 -6.20 -3.02 10.97
N SER A 154 -5.54 -1.88 10.72
CA SER A 154 -5.75 -0.64 11.47
C SER A 154 -7.10 0.02 11.16
N SER A 155 -7.68 -0.25 9.99
CA SER A 155 -8.96 0.32 9.55
C SER A 155 -9.69 -0.60 8.59
N GLU A 156 -11.00 -0.74 8.78
CA GLU A 156 -11.86 -1.55 7.90
C GLU A 156 -12.12 -0.83 6.58
N ILE A 157 -12.06 -1.58 5.48
CA ILE A 157 -12.30 -1.10 4.12
C ILE A 157 -13.67 -1.56 3.63
N ALA A 158 -13.96 -2.86 3.75
CA ALA A 158 -15.19 -3.50 3.27
C ALA A 158 -15.42 -4.90 3.88
N ASP A 159 -16.68 -5.30 4.02
CA ASP A 159 -17.06 -6.71 4.20
C ASP A 159 -16.85 -7.46 2.87
N LEU A 160 -16.26 -8.66 2.92
CA LEU A 160 -16.18 -9.57 1.79
C LEU A 160 -17.31 -10.60 1.85
N LYS A 161 -17.72 -11.09 0.69
CA LYS A 161 -18.82 -12.04 0.50
C LYS A 161 -18.35 -13.48 0.60
#